data_AF-A0A377WEF8-F1
#
_entry.id   AF-A0A377WEF8-F1
#
_cell.length_a   1.000
_cell.length_b   1.000
_cell.length_c   1.000
_cell.angle_alpha   90.00
_cell.angle_beta   90.00
_cell.angle_gamma   90.00
#
_symmetry.space_group_name_H-M   'P 1'
#
loop_
_entity.id
_entity.type
_entity.pdbx_description
1 polymer ?
#
loop_
_entity_poly.entity_id
_entity_poly.type
_entity_poly.pdbx_seq_one_letter_code
_entity_poly.pdbx_strand_id
1 'polypeptide(L)' 'MATNRLEEQELSVLALHLLQICLVYVNTLMIQQVLHEPVWLSRMKAEDFRALTPLIYAHVNPYGIFELDMETRLPIDVVA' A
#
# COMPACT_ATOMS: atom_id res chain seq x y z
N MET A 1 35.42 -9.10 7.30
CA MET A 1 34.74 -9.85 8.38
C MET A 1 33.34 -10.15 7.88
N ALA A 2 33.02 -11.42 7.66
CA ALA A 2 31.76 -11.82 7.05
C ALA A 2 30.59 -11.55 8.01
N THR A 3 29.63 -10.72 7.58
CA THR A 3 28.36 -10.46 8.26
C THR A 3 27.54 -11.75 8.32
N ASN A 4 27.64 -12.47 9.44
CA ASN A 4 26.78 -13.62 9.77
C ASN A 4 25.84 -13.26 10.92
N ARG A 5 25.19 -12.09 10.84
CA ARG A 5 24.16 -11.67 11.80
C ARG A 5 22.80 -12.09 11.25
N LEU A 6 22.58 -13.40 11.19
CA LEU A 6 21.37 -14.01 10.61
C LEU A 6 20.09 -13.41 11.22
N GLU A 7 20.11 -13.15 12.53
CA GLU A 7 19.01 -12.51 13.25
C GLU A 7 18.69 -11.09 12.72
N GLU A 8 19.71 -10.29 12.37
CA GLU A 8 19.48 -8.95 11.78
C GLU A 8 18.97 -9.03 10.35
N GLN A 9 19.42 -10.03 9.59
CA GLN A 9 18.93 -10.28 8.24
C GLN A 9 17.47 -10.72 8.28
N GLU A 10 17.12 -11.62 9.21
CA GLU A 10 15.75 -12.06 9.45
C GLU A 10 14.85 -10.88 9.84
N LEU A 11 15.27 -10.06 10.80
CA LEU A 11 14.53 -8.86 11.19
C LEU A 11 14.32 -7.90 10.02
N SER A 12 15.35 -7.69 9.19
CA SER A 12 15.27 -6.81 8.02
C SER A 12 14.29 -7.35 6.98
N VAL A 13 14.29 -8.66 6.73
CA VAL A 13 13.35 -9.32 5.81
C VAL A 13 11.92 -9.25 6.35
N LEU A 14 11.72 -9.49 7.64
CA LEU A 14 10.40 -9.37 8.28
C LEU A 14 9.86 -7.94 8.23
N ALA A 15 10.70 -6.95 8.53
CA ALA A 15 10.33 -5.54 8.44
C ALA A 15 9.98 -5.13 7.00
N LEU A 16 10.75 -5.61 6.02
CA LEU A 16 10.45 -5.38 4.60
C LEU A 16 9.12 -6.04 4.21
N HIS A 17 8.86 -7.26 4.67
CA HIS A 17 7.61 -7.96 4.39
C HIS A 17 6.41 -7.25 5.00
N LEU A 18 6.55 -6.77 6.24
CA LEU A 18 5.52 -5.95 6.89
C LEU A 18 5.24 -4.69 6.08
N LEU A 19 6.28 -3.96 5.65
CA LEU A 19 6.14 -2.77 4.83
C LEU A 19 5.44 -3.08 3.50
N GLN A 20 5.80 -4.18 2.84
CA GLN A 20 5.15 -4.65 1.61
C GLN A 20 3.65 -4.90 1.83
N ILE A 21 3.27 -5.57 2.92
CA ILE A 21 1.86 -5.83 3.25
C ILE A 21 1.12 -4.53 3.56
N CYS A 22 1.72 -3.62 4.32
CA CYS A 22 1.13 -2.31 4.62
C CYS A 22 0.85 -1.51 3.34
N LEU A 23 1.79 -1.49 2.39
CA LEU A 23 1.59 -0.83 1.08
C LEU A 23 0.45 -1.47 0.29
N VAL A 24 0.41 -2.81 0.20
CA VAL A 24 -0.66 -3.53 -0.48
C VAL A 24 -2.03 -3.21 0.13
N TYR A 25 -2.10 -3.14 1.47
CA TYR A 25 -3.33 -2.82 2.18
C TYR A 25 -3.81 -1.40 1.90
N VAL A 26 -2.95 -0.40 2.06
CA VAL A 26 -3.28 1.01 1.76
C VAL A 26 -3.71 1.18 0.31
N ASN A 27 -3.00 0.56 -0.64
CA ASN A 27 -3.35 0.63 -2.06
C ASN A 27 -4.73 0.01 -2.35
N THR A 28 -5.06 -1.09 -1.68
CA THR A 28 -6.38 -1.72 -1.79
C THR A 28 -7.48 -0.78 -1.30
N LEU A 29 -7.28 -0.16 -0.14
CA LEU A 29 -8.23 0.80 0.41
C LEU A 29 -8.42 2.03 -0.50
N MET A 30 -7.33 2.58 -1.05
CA MET A 30 -7.40 3.70 -1.99
C MET A 30 -8.20 3.34 -3.25
N ILE A 31 -7.98 2.14 -3.81
CA ILE A 31 -8.74 1.64 -4.96
C ILE A 31 -10.22 1.51 -4.61
N GLN A 32 -10.54 0.95 -3.44
CA GLN A 32 -11.92 0.81 -2.98
C GLN A 32 -12.59 2.17 -2.80
N GLN A 33 -11.90 3.16 -2.25
CA GLN A 33 -12.42 4.52 -2.08
C GLN A 33 -12.75 5.17 -3.43
N VAL A 34 -11.85 5.08 -4.41
CA VAL A 34 -12.10 5.61 -5.77
C VAL A 34 -13.27 4.90 -6.45
N LEU A 35 -13.35 3.58 -6.34
CA LEU A 35 -14.43 2.79 -6.92
C LEU A 35 -15.76 2.92 -6.16
N HIS A 36 -15.74 3.49 -4.95
CA HIS A 36 -16.97 3.82 -4.22
C HIS A 36 -17.74 4.96 -4.90
N GLU A 37 -17.06 5.85 -5.63
CA GLU A 37 -17.72 6.89 -6.40
C GLU A 37 -18.41 6.28 -7.65
N PRO A 38 -19.74 6.47 -7.83
CA PRO A 38 -20.49 5.86 -8.93
C PRO A 38 -19.98 6.24 -10.32
N VAL A 39 -19.36 7.42 -10.46
CA VAL A 39 -18.80 7.90 -11.73
C VAL A 39 -17.63 7.03 -12.20
N TRP A 40 -16.81 6.52 -11.29
CA TRP A 40 -15.68 5.66 -11.62
C TRP A 40 -16.15 4.22 -11.83
N LEU A 41 -16.99 3.71 -10.93
CA LEU A 41 -17.52 2.36 -11.04
C LEU A 41 -18.28 2.15 -12.36
N SER A 42 -19.10 3.13 -12.78
CA SER A 42 -19.88 3.05 -14.03
C SER A 42 -19.02 3.08 -15.31
N ARG A 43 -17.76 3.53 -15.22
CA ARG A 43 -16.82 3.56 -16.36
C ARG A 43 -16.02 2.27 -16.52
N MET A 44 -15.97 1.42 -15.49
CA MET A 44 -15.18 0.20 -15.48
C MET A 44 -15.76 -0.87 -16.42
N LYS A 45 -14.89 -1.49 -17.21
CA LYS A 45 -15.19 -2.69 -18.01
C LYS A 45 -14.64 -3.93 -17.32
N ALA A 46 -15.04 -5.10 -17.82
CA ALA A 46 -14.57 -6.38 -17.29
C ALA A 46 -13.04 -6.50 -17.35
N GLU A 47 -12.40 -5.94 -18.38
CA GLU A 47 -10.95 -5.88 -18.55
C GLU A 47 -10.28 -5.05 -17.44
N ASP A 48 -10.88 -3.92 -17.08
CA ASP A 48 -10.34 -3.00 -16.08
C ASP A 48 -10.36 -3.65 -14.68
N PHE A 49 -11.45 -4.35 -14.34
CA PHE A 49 -11.53 -5.10 -13.07
C PHE A 49 -10.46 -6.20 -12.97
N ARG A 50 -10.13 -6.87 -14.09
CA ARG A 50 -9.05 -7.87 -14.11
C ARG A 50 -7.66 -7.25 -14.01
N ALA A 51 -7.52 -5.98 -14.40
CA ALA A 51 -6.27 -5.23 -14.33
C ALA A 51 -6.03 -4.56 -12.96
N LEU A 52 -7.05 -4.49 -12.09
CA LEU A 52 -6.89 -3.94 -10.75
C LEU A 52 -5.83 -4.71 -9.97
N THR A 53 -4.84 -3.99 -9.46
CA THR A 53 -3.76 -4.54 -8.66
C THR A 53 -3.36 -3.56 -7.58
N PRO A 54 -3.15 -4.02 -6.34
CA PRO A 54 -2.65 -3.18 -5.26
C PRO A 54 -1.14 -2.91 -5.39
N LEU A 55 -0.48 -3.38 -6.45
CA LEU A 55 0.98 -3.23 -6.65
C LEU A 55 1.35 -1.91 -7.36
N ILE A 56 0.51 -0.89 -7.27
CA ILE A 56 0.80 0.45 -7.80
C ILE A 56 1.75 1.20 -6.86
N TYR A 57 2.82 1.79 -7.41
CA TYR A 57 3.85 2.49 -6.62
C TYR A 57 4.16 3.91 -7.13
N ALA A 58 3.50 4.36 -8.20
CA ALA A 58 3.76 5.67 -8.79
C ALA A 58 3.44 6.85 -7.85
N HIS A 59 2.56 6.65 -6.86
CA HIS A 59 2.22 7.66 -5.85
C HIS A 59 3.19 7.67 -4.66
N VAL A 60 4.13 6.71 -4.60
CA VAL A 60 5.13 6.63 -3.53
C VAL A 60 6.35 7.45 -3.94
N ASN A 61 6.70 8.47 -3.16
CA ASN A 61 7.95 9.20 -3.31
C ASN A 61 9.03 8.57 -2.40
N PRO A 62 10.02 7.84 -2.95
CA PRO A 62 11.03 7.16 -2.14
C PRO A 62 12.02 8.13 -1.47
N TYR A 63 12.04 9.40 -1.89
CA TYR A 63 12.90 10.44 -1.35
C TYR A 63 12.15 11.45 -0.48
N GLY A 64 10.85 11.24 -0.26
CA GLY A 64 10.05 12.05 0.64
C GLY A 64 10.41 11.76 2.09
N ILE A 65 10.49 12.80 2.92
CA ILE A 65 10.52 12.62 4.37
C ILE A 65 9.09 12.30 4.80
N PHE A 66 8.88 11.12 5.35
CA PHE A 66 7.61 10.74 5.99
C PHE A 66 7.77 10.97 7.50
N GLU A 67 7.21 12.08 8.00
CA GLU A 67 7.08 12.28 9.44
C GLU A 67 5.95 11.38 9.96
N LEU A 68 6.35 10.28 10.62
CA LEU A 68 5.41 9.35 11.22
C LEU A 68 4.77 10.00 12.44
N ASP A 69 3.56 10.49 12.27
CA ASP A 69 2.66 10.83 13.37
C ASP A 69 1.71 9.65 13.63
N MET A 70 1.88 9.01 14.79
CA MET A 70 1.08 7.84 15.20
C MET A 70 -0.37 8.19 15.60
N GLU A 71 -0.64 9.47 15.86
CA GLU A 71 -1.98 10.00 16.17
C GLU A 71 -2.76 10.33 14.89
N THR A 72 -2.05 10.62 13.80
CA THR A 72 -2.68 10.91 12.51
C THR A 72 -3.11 9.60 11.82
N ARG A 73 -4.40 9.50 11.49
CA ARG A 73 -4.94 8.42 10.64
C ARG A 73 -4.99 8.87 9.19
N LEU A 74 -4.73 7.95 8.27
CA LEU A 74 -4.96 8.21 6.85
C LEU A 74 -6.46 8.52 6.64
N PRO A 75 -6.82 9.58 5.88
CA PRO A 75 -8.20 9.98 5.63
C PRO A 75 -8.83 9.05 4.58
N ILE A 76 -8.90 7.76 4.89
CA ILE A 76 -9.52 6.73 4.05
C ILE A 76 -10.89 6.44 4.67
N ASP A 77 -11.94 6.60 3.88
CA ASP A 77 -13.29 6.22 4.32
C ASP A 77 -13.34 4.71 4.61
N VAL A 78 -13.92 4.34 5.75
CA VAL A 78 -14.12 2.93 6.09
C VAL A 78 -15.16 2.37 5.13
N VAL A 79 -14.74 1.45 4.26
CA VAL A 79 -15.65 0.70 3.40
C VAL A 79 -16.57 -0.11 4.33
N ALA A 80 -17.86 0.24 4.34
CA ALA A 80 -18.89 -0.41 5.15
C ALA A 80 -19.23 -1.83 4.67
#